data_AF-A0A7N0TTZ4-F1
#
_entry.id   AF-A0A7N0TTZ4-F1
#
_cell.length_a   1.000
_cell.length_b   1.000
_cell.length_c   1.000
_cell.angle_alpha   90.00
_cell.angle_beta   90.00
_cell.angle_gamma   90.00
#
_symmetry.space_group_name_H-M   'P 1'
#
loop_
_entity.id
_entity.type
_entity.pdbx_description
1 polymer ?
#
loop_
_entity_poly.entity_id
_entity_poly.type
_entity_poly.pdbx_seq_one_letter_code
_entity_poly.pdbx_strand_id
1 'polypeptide(L)'
;MYSKCGRVDYASKFFGLMPERNIYSWNSMISGYARHGLGNKALEVFEQMKKSAQLPDHVTFVGVLSACSHVGLTVEGFQHFESMTKVYKLSPRIEHYSCMVDLLGRAGELNKVEEFIDNMPMSPNILIWRTVLGACGRTNRNPELGRKAAEALLQMDPRNGVNYVLISNMHASGGKWSDVANARTAMNDAAAKKEAGCSWVTMKDGVHVFVSGDKSHPEKDLIYQKLRELNQKIRGAGYVPQTRYALYDLELENKEELLSYHSEKLAVAFVLTRKSTLPIRIMKNLRVCGDCHLAFNYISSISCRLIILRDSNRFHHFENGKCSCGDYW
;
A
#
# COMPACT_ATOMS: atom_id res chain seq x y z
N MET A 1 18.19 2.87 7.34
CA MET A 1 18.11 4.25 6.83
C MET A 1 17.81 4.27 5.33
N TYR A 2 18.68 3.72 4.47
CA TYR A 2 18.48 3.72 3.00
C TYR A 2 17.15 3.14 2.49
N SER A 3 16.71 1.98 3.01
CA SER A 3 15.42 1.37 2.62
C SER A 3 14.23 2.31 2.91
N LYS A 4 14.20 2.97 4.07
CA LYS A 4 13.16 3.95 4.42
C LYS A 4 13.14 5.18 3.48
N CYS A 5 14.22 5.45 2.76
CA CYS A 5 14.34 6.54 1.79
C CYS A 5 14.11 6.08 0.33
N GLY A 6 13.60 4.87 0.11
CA GLY A 6 13.38 4.36 -1.24
C GLY A 6 14.64 3.84 -1.93
N ARG A 7 15.77 3.70 -1.19
CA ARG A 7 17.07 3.25 -1.70
C ARG A 7 17.44 1.86 -1.21
N VAL A 8 16.64 0.86 -1.59
CA VAL A 8 16.92 -0.55 -1.24
C VAL A 8 18.16 -1.09 -1.93
N ASP A 9 18.51 -0.52 -3.09
CA ASP A 9 19.79 -0.72 -3.80
C ASP A 9 20.99 -0.42 -2.89
N TYR A 10 20.97 0.73 -2.21
CA TYR A 10 22.06 1.13 -1.31
C TYR A 10 22.03 0.30 -0.03
N ALA A 11 20.84 0.02 0.51
CA ALA A 11 20.70 -0.85 1.68
C ALA A 11 21.34 -2.23 1.43
N SER A 12 21.04 -2.83 0.28
CA SER A 12 21.58 -4.12 -0.15
C SER A 12 23.09 -4.08 -0.33
N LYS A 13 23.62 -3.04 -1.01
CA LYS A 13 25.07 -2.88 -1.20
C LYS A 13 25.81 -2.79 0.14
N PHE A 14 25.34 -1.94 1.06
CA PHE A 14 25.96 -1.82 2.37
C PHE A 14 25.87 -3.12 3.16
N PHE A 15 24.71 -3.78 3.16
CA PHE A 15 24.53 -5.08 3.80
C PHE A 15 25.50 -6.15 3.26
N GLY A 16 25.76 -6.14 1.95
CA GLY A 16 26.75 -7.02 1.31
C GLY A 16 28.18 -6.76 1.75
N LEU A 17 28.52 -5.50 2.04
CA LEU A 17 29.86 -5.05 2.45
C LEU A 17 30.12 -5.19 3.96
N MET A 18 29.12 -5.54 4.77
CA MET A 18 29.31 -5.71 6.22
C MET A 18 30.21 -6.92 6.51
N PRO A 19 31.34 -6.74 7.23
CA PRO A 19 32.22 -7.85 7.59
C PRO A 19 31.52 -8.82 8.57
N GLU A 20 30.72 -8.27 9.48
CA GLU A 20 29.91 -9.01 10.44
C GLU A 20 28.46 -8.52 10.36
N ARG A 21 27.52 -9.47 10.38
CA ARG A 21 26.08 -9.20 10.33
C ARG A 21 25.44 -9.71 11.61
N ASN A 22 24.77 -8.81 12.33
CA ASN A 22 23.96 -9.15 13.49
C ASN A 22 22.46 -9.24 13.14
N ILE A 23 21.66 -9.73 14.08
CA ILE A 23 20.20 -9.86 13.96
C ILE A 23 19.51 -8.60 13.43
N TYR A 24 19.94 -7.41 13.87
CA TYR A 24 19.34 -6.14 13.43
C TYR A 24 19.62 -5.83 11.96
N SER A 25 20.83 -6.14 11.48
CA SER A 25 21.19 -5.96 10.07
C SER A 25 20.41 -6.90 9.15
N TRP A 26 20.23 -8.17 9.55
CA TRP A 26 19.40 -9.15 8.85
C TRP A 26 17.94 -8.69 8.80
N ASN A 27 17.37 -8.37 9.96
CA ASN A 27 15.99 -7.91 10.09
C ASN A 27 15.71 -6.64 9.28
N SER A 28 16.68 -5.72 9.26
CA SER A 28 16.61 -4.49 8.46
C SER A 28 16.57 -4.76 6.97
N MET A 29 17.33 -5.75 6.48
CA MET A 29 17.37 -6.09 5.07
C MET A 29 16.13 -6.88 4.63
N ILE A 30 15.68 -7.86 5.42
CA ILE A 30 14.44 -8.62 5.18
C ILE A 30 13.24 -7.67 5.12
N SER A 31 13.06 -6.85 6.16
CA SER A 31 11.96 -5.86 6.20
C SER A 31 12.09 -4.81 5.09
N GLY A 32 13.33 -4.44 4.74
CA GLY A 32 13.64 -3.52 3.66
C GLY A 32 13.16 -4.04 2.31
N TYR A 33 13.48 -5.28 1.96
CA TYR A 33 13.00 -5.91 0.73
C TYR A 33 11.49 -6.09 0.73
N ALA A 34 10.90 -6.58 1.84
CA ALA A 34 9.46 -6.74 1.97
C ALA A 34 8.70 -5.42 1.71
N ARG A 35 9.15 -4.31 2.31
CA ARG A 35 8.57 -2.97 2.11
C ARG A 35 8.73 -2.41 0.70
N HIS A 36 9.56 -3.02 -0.15
CA HIS A 36 9.80 -2.59 -1.53
C HIS A 36 9.11 -3.49 -2.56
N GLY A 37 8.23 -4.41 -2.11
CA GLY A 37 7.59 -5.40 -2.97
C GLY A 37 8.53 -6.53 -3.41
N LEU A 38 9.77 -6.55 -2.94
CA LEU A 38 10.79 -7.52 -3.34
C LEU A 38 10.73 -8.77 -2.44
N GLY A 39 9.56 -9.41 -2.35
CA GLY A 39 9.29 -10.49 -1.41
C GLY A 39 10.27 -11.67 -1.52
N ASN A 40 10.54 -12.14 -2.74
CA ASN A 40 11.49 -13.24 -2.98
C ASN A 40 12.90 -12.91 -2.48
N LYS A 41 13.38 -11.67 -2.69
CA LYS A 41 14.68 -11.23 -2.15
C LYS A 41 14.71 -11.19 -0.62
N ALA A 42 13.58 -10.87 0.01
CA ALA A 42 13.47 -10.92 1.47
C ALA A 42 13.62 -12.37 1.98
N LEU A 43 12.99 -13.32 1.29
CA LEU A 43 13.08 -14.75 1.61
C LEU A 43 14.50 -15.30 1.34
N GLU A 44 15.16 -14.88 0.26
CA GLU A 44 16.56 -15.22 -0.01
C GLU A 44 17.49 -14.77 1.13
N VAL A 45 17.30 -13.53 1.63
CA VAL A 45 18.07 -13.01 2.78
C VAL A 45 17.75 -13.80 4.05
N PHE A 46 16.51 -14.22 4.26
CA PHE A 46 16.13 -15.08 5.38
C PHE A 46 16.81 -16.47 5.29
N GLU A 47 16.91 -17.06 4.10
CA GLU A 47 17.67 -18.30 3.91
C GLU A 47 19.16 -18.12 4.19
N GLN A 48 19.76 -17.00 3.76
CA GLN A 48 21.16 -16.67 4.06
C GLN A 48 21.39 -16.48 5.56
N MET A 49 20.45 -15.85 6.27
CA MET A 49 20.49 -15.69 7.72
C MET A 49 20.56 -17.05 8.43
N LYS A 50 19.71 -18.01 8.04
CA LYS A 50 19.70 -19.37 8.58
C LYS A 50 21.01 -20.10 8.30
N LYS A 51 21.54 -20.00 7.06
CA LYS A 51 22.84 -20.59 6.69
C LYS A 51 24.02 -20.00 7.46
N SER A 52 23.90 -18.76 7.90
CA SER A 52 24.90 -18.09 8.74
C SER A 52 24.75 -18.42 10.23
N ALA A 53 23.93 -19.42 10.58
CA ALA A 53 23.60 -19.83 11.95
C ALA A 53 23.03 -18.70 12.84
N GLN A 54 22.57 -17.60 12.25
CA GLN A 54 21.88 -16.54 12.98
C GLN A 54 20.43 -16.96 13.22
N LEU A 55 20.06 -17.12 14.50
CA LEU A 55 18.70 -17.49 14.87
C LEU A 55 17.71 -16.36 14.55
N PRO A 56 16.59 -16.66 13.85
CA PRO A 56 15.47 -15.76 13.68
C PRO A 56 14.82 -15.35 15.01
N ASP A 57 14.33 -14.11 15.07
CA ASP A 57 13.52 -13.62 16.18
C ASP A 57 12.12 -13.21 15.70
N HIS A 58 11.28 -12.71 16.62
CA HIS A 58 9.95 -12.22 16.28
C HIS A 58 9.98 -11.12 15.19
N VAL A 59 10.99 -10.26 15.18
CA VAL A 59 11.10 -9.19 14.18
C VAL A 59 11.46 -9.77 12.81
N THR A 60 12.30 -10.81 12.76
CA THR A 60 12.58 -11.57 11.53
C THR A 60 11.29 -12.08 10.91
N PHE A 61 10.43 -12.72 11.71
CA PHE A 61 9.18 -13.30 11.22
C PHE A 61 8.15 -12.27 10.79
N VAL A 62 8.06 -11.11 11.45
CA VAL A 62 7.25 -10.00 10.92
C VAL A 62 7.71 -9.59 9.52
N GLY A 63 9.03 -9.51 9.29
CA GLY A 63 9.60 -9.20 7.97
C GLY A 63 9.30 -10.27 6.92
N VAL A 64 9.47 -11.56 7.26
CA VAL A 64 9.20 -12.71 6.39
C VAL A 64 7.71 -12.81 6.02
N LEU A 65 6.81 -12.71 7.00
CA LEU A 65 5.37 -12.78 6.76
C LEU A 65 4.86 -11.56 5.97
N SER A 66 5.41 -10.38 6.23
CA SER A 66 5.14 -9.19 5.41
C SER A 66 5.60 -9.37 3.96
N ALA A 67 6.75 -10.03 3.74
CA ALA A 67 7.23 -10.35 2.41
C ALA A 67 6.23 -11.27 1.69
N CYS A 68 5.80 -12.35 2.35
CA CYS A 68 4.80 -13.28 1.82
C CYS A 68 3.49 -12.57 1.47
N SER A 69 2.99 -11.71 2.38
CA SER A 69 1.78 -10.89 2.16
C SER A 69 1.88 -10.03 0.90
N HIS A 70 3.01 -9.38 0.68
CA HIS A 70 3.16 -8.42 -0.41
C HIS A 70 3.30 -9.04 -1.81
N VAL A 71 3.65 -10.32 -1.91
CA VAL A 71 3.77 -11.05 -3.18
C VAL A 71 2.79 -12.22 -3.30
N GLY A 72 1.86 -12.38 -2.35
CA GLY A 72 0.78 -13.37 -2.43
C GLY A 72 1.19 -14.82 -2.14
N LEU A 73 2.27 -15.05 -1.39
CA LEU A 73 2.76 -16.38 -1.03
C LEU A 73 1.99 -16.93 0.19
N THR A 74 0.73 -17.32 -0.03
CA THR A 74 -0.17 -17.77 1.04
C THR A 74 0.33 -19.03 1.73
N VAL A 75 0.76 -20.04 0.95
CA VAL A 75 1.25 -21.32 1.46
C VAL A 75 2.51 -21.15 2.28
N GLU A 76 3.52 -20.46 1.75
CA GLU A 76 4.78 -20.19 2.43
C GLU A 76 4.58 -19.32 3.66
N GLY A 77 3.64 -18.36 3.61
CA GLY A 77 3.26 -17.56 4.78
C GLY A 77 2.80 -18.41 5.95
N PHE A 78 1.92 -19.39 5.72
CA PHE A 78 1.50 -20.34 6.77
C PHE A 78 2.63 -21.24 7.24
N GLN A 79 3.46 -21.75 6.32
CA GLN A 79 4.63 -22.57 6.69
C GLN A 79 5.58 -21.80 7.62
N HIS A 80 5.88 -20.53 7.30
CA HIS A 80 6.71 -19.69 8.14
C HIS A 80 6.05 -19.37 9.47
N PHE A 81 4.75 -19.04 9.48
CA PHE A 81 4.00 -18.77 10.71
C PHE A 81 3.99 -19.98 11.66
N GLU A 82 3.75 -21.19 11.14
CA GLU A 82 3.81 -22.43 11.94
C GLU A 82 5.22 -22.75 12.43
N SER A 83 6.23 -22.48 11.60
CA SER A 83 7.63 -22.75 11.94
C SER A 83 8.10 -21.94 13.16
N MET A 84 7.52 -20.75 13.39
CA MET A 84 7.81 -19.93 14.57
C MET A 84 7.68 -20.76 15.85
N THR A 85 6.54 -21.40 16.04
CA THR A 85 6.26 -22.21 17.24
C THR A 85 6.96 -23.56 17.16
N LYS A 86 6.82 -24.28 16.04
CA LYS A 86 7.26 -25.68 15.92
C LYS A 86 8.79 -25.80 15.96
N VAL A 87 9.49 -24.92 15.23
CA VAL A 87 10.94 -24.96 15.01
C VAL A 87 11.67 -24.00 15.93
N TYR A 88 11.27 -22.73 15.94
CA TYR A 88 12.03 -21.66 16.63
C TYR A 88 11.57 -21.39 18.06
N LYS A 89 10.51 -22.07 18.53
CA LYS A 89 9.93 -21.91 19.87
C LYS A 89 9.54 -20.46 20.19
N LEU A 90 9.15 -19.70 19.16
CA LEU A 90 8.65 -18.33 19.27
C LEU A 90 7.12 -18.34 19.24
N SER A 91 6.49 -17.78 20.27
CA SER A 91 5.04 -17.63 20.30
C SER A 91 4.60 -16.47 19.39
N PRO A 92 3.67 -16.68 18.45
CA PRO A 92 3.18 -15.60 17.59
C PRO A 92 2.54 -14.45 18.39
N ARG A 93 3.00 -13.24 18.10
CA ARG A 93 2.45 -11.97 18.62
C ARG A 93 1.51 -11.28 17.62
N ILE A 94 0.78 -10.26 18.08
CA ILE A 94 -0.23 -9.52 17.30
C ILE A 94 0.28 -9.04 15.93
N GLU A 95 1.56 -8.70 15.81
CA GLU A 95 2.16 -8.26 14.53
C GLU A 95 2.22 -9.38 13.50
N HIS A 96 2.45 -10.62 13.93
CA HIS A 96 2.47 -11.80 13.04
C HIS A 96 1.07 -12.14 12.56
N TYR A 97 0.09 -12.11 13.47
CA TYR A 97 -1.32 -12.25 13.11
C TYR A 97 -1.77 -11.14 12.14
N SER A 98 -1.32 -9.91 12.36
CA SER A 98 -1.59 -8.78 11.43
C SER A 98 -1.05 -9.05 10.03
N CYS A 99 0.16 -9.62 9.90
CA CYS A 99 0.74 -9.98 8.61
C CYS A 99 -0.06 -11.10 7.92
N MET A 100 -0.52 -12.10 8.67
CA MET A 100 -1.32 -13.21 8.14
C MET A 100 -2.72 -12.75 7.70
N VAL A 101 -3.37 -11.87 8.46
CA VAL A 101 -4.64 -11.26 8.06
C VAL A 101 -4.47 -10.39 6.80
N ASP A 102 -3.38 -9.62 6.69
CA ASP A 102 -3.09 -8.87 5.46
C ASP A 102 -2.86 -9.82 4.26
N LEU A 103 -2.12 -10.91 4.44
CA LEU A 103 -1.87 -11.93 3.41
C LEU A 103 -3.17 -12.55 2.89
N LEU A 104 -4.01 -13.07 3.80
CA LEU A 104 -5.30 -13.67 3.48
C LEU A 104 -6.28 -12.65 2.88
N GLY A 105 -6.33 -11.45 3.47
CA GLY A 105 -7.17 -10.35 3.00
C GLY A 105 -6.77 -9.87 1.61
N ARG A 106 -5.48 -9.88 1.26
CA ARG A 106 -5.02 -9.60 -0.11
C ARG A 106 -5.40 -10.71 -1.09
N ALA A 107 -5.33 -11.96 -0.66
CA ALA A 107 -5.74 -13.12 -1.45
C ALA A 107 -7.26 -13.19 -1.69
N GLY A 108 -8.05 -12.38 -0.97
CA GLY A 108 -9.51 -12.39 -1.06
C GLY A 108 -10.16 -13.56 -0.31
N GLU A 109 -9.39 -14.26 0.53
CA GLU A 109 -9.80 -15.44 1.30
C GLU A 109 -10.51 -15.03 2.59
N LEU A 110 -11.61 -14.27 2.48
CA LEU A 110 -12.27 -13.62 3.63
C LEU A 110 -12.79 -14.62 4.68
N ASN A 111 -13.22 -15.80 4.27
CA ASN A 111 -13.65 -16.83 5.21
C ASN A 111 -12.48 -17.33 6.08
N LYS A 112 -11.29 -17.49 5.47
CA LYS A 112 -10.08 -17.84 6.22
C LYS A 112 -9.61 -16.68 7.11
N VAL A 113 -9.83 -15.42 6.70
CA VAL A 113 -9.56 -14.26 7.56
C VAL A 113 -10.39 -14.33 8.84
N GLU A 114 -11.69 -14.62 8.71
CA GLU A 114 -12.60 -14.73 9.84
C GLU A 114 -12.21 -15.88 10.77
N GLU A 115 -12.02 -17.09 10.22
CA GLU A 115 -11.55 -18.25 10.98
C GLU A 115 -10.21 -17.96 11.70
N PHE A 116 -9.27 -17.30 11.00
CA PHE A 116 -7.97 -16.98 11.57
C PHE A 116 -8.07 -15.97 12.72
N ILE A 117 -8.98 -15.00 12.62
CA ILE A 117 -9.28 -14.03 13.68
C ILE A 117 -9.93 -14.71 14.89
N ASP A 118 -10.92 -15.58 14.65
CA ASP A 118 -11.64 -16.26 15.72
C ASP A 118 -10.73 -17.23 16.50
N ASN A 119 -9.66 -17.74 15.87
CA ASN A 119 -8.63 -18.56 16.51
C ASN A 119 -7.46 -17.77 17.12
N MET A 120 -7.49 -16.43 17.11
CA MET A 120 -6.44 -15.65 17.74
C MET A 120 -6.47 -15.80 19.28
N PRO A 121 -5.32 -16.00 19.95
CA PRO A 121 -5.26 -16.07 21.41
C PRO A 121 -5.36 -14.69 22.07
N MET A 122 -5.55 -13.62 21.30
CA MET A 122 -5.68 -12.24 21.76
C MET A 122 -6.70 -11.48 20.92
N SER A 123 -7.27 -10.40 21.48
CA SER A 123 -8.18 -9.54 20.73
C SER A 123 -7.48 -8.84 19.56
N PRO A 124 -8.12 -8.77 18.37
CA PRO A 124 -7.55 -8.05 17.24
C PRO A 124 -7.42 -6.55 17.52
N ASN A 125 -6.32 -5.95 17.06
CA ASN A 125 -6.10 -4.52 17.21
C ASN A 125 -6.73 -3.71 16.06
N ILE A 126 -6.68 -2.37 16.16
CA ILE A 126 -7.20 -1.45 15.14
C ILE A 126 -6.63 -1.74 13.75
N LEU A 127 -5.35 -2.10 13.64
CA LEU A 127 -4.71 -2.37 12.35
C LEU A 127 -5.30 -3.61 11.68
N ILE A 128 -5.55 -4.68 12.45
CA ILE A 128 -6.19 -5.90 11.93
C ILE A 128 -7.58 -5.56 11.41
N TRP A 129 -8.42 -4.90 12.21
CA TRP A 129 -9.77 -4.55 11.77
C TRP A 129 -9.79 -3.61 10.56
N ARG A 130 -8.87 -2.65 10.47
CA ARG A 130 -8.70 -1.82 9.25
C ARG A 130 -8.34 -2.65 8.03
N THR A 131 -7.48 -3.65 8.21
CA THR A 131 -7.03 -4.56 7.15
C THR A 131 -8.20 -5.42 6.65
N VAL A 132 -8.98 -5.99 7.58
CA VAL A 132 -10.22 -6.74 7.28
C VAL A 132 -11.20 -5.86 6.53
N LEU A 133 -11.50 -4.67 7.03
CA LEU A 133 -12.44 -3.73 6.43
C LEU A 133 -12.05 -3.36 4.99
N GLY A 134 -10.76 -3.09 4.77
CA GLY A 134 -10.21 -2.82 3.44
C GLY A 134 -10.22 -4.03 2.51
N ALA A 135 -10.12 -5.26 3.04
CA ALA A 135 -10.26 -6.49 2.25
C ALA A 135 -11.72 -6.75 1.85
N CYS A 136 -12.67 -6.56 2.78
CA CYS A 136 -14.10 -6.65 2.50
C CYS A 136 -14.54 -5.66 1.43
N GLY A 137 -14.06 -4.41 1.50
CA GLY A 137 -14.37 -3.38 0.49
C GLY A 137 -13.85 -3.71 -0.92
N ARG A 138 -12.79 -4.51 -1.07
CA ARG A 138 -12.24 -4.87 -2.39
C ARG A 138 -12.99 -5.99 -3.09
N THR A 139 -13.60 -6.90 -2.34
CA THR A 139 -14.21 -8.11 -2.91
C THR A 139 -15.73 -8.14 -2.79
N ASN A 140 -16.32 -7.42 -1.82
CA ASN A 140 -17.74 -7.44 -1.47
C ASN A 140 -18.31 -8.86 -1.24
N ARG A 141 -17.47 -9.83 -0.87
CA ARG A 141 -17.84 -11.25 -0.76
C ARG A 141 -18.30 -11.68 0.63
N ASN A 142 -17.99 -10.92 1.68
CA ASN A 142 -18.43 -11.21 3.05
C ASN A 142 -18.85 -9.90 3.75
N PRO A 143 -20.12 -9.46 3.58
CA PRO A 143 -20.61 -8.21 4.16
C PRO A 143 -20.70 -8.26 5.69
N GLU A 144 -20.93 -9.44 6.29
CA GLU A 144 -21.01 -9.59 7.74
C GLU A 144 -19.66 -9.38 8.41
N LEU A 145 -18.58 -9.97 7.88
CA LEU A 145 -17.23 -9.70 8.36
C LEU A 145 -16.87 -8.21 8.21
N GLY A 146 -17.33 -7.57 7.12
CA GLY A 146 -17.22 -6.13 6.93
C GLY A 146 -17.91 -5.33 8.04
N ARG A 147 -19.15 -5.67 8.37
CA ARG A 147 -19.92 -5.04 9.45
C ARG A 147 -19.26 -5.24 10.82
N LYS A 148 -18.85 -6.47 11.13
CA LYS A 148 -18.09 -6.82 12.36
C LYS A 148 -16.84 -5.95 12.50
N ALA A 149 -16.08 -5.79 11.42
CA ALA A 149 -14.89 -4.94 11.40
C ALA A 149 -15.22 -3.44 11.56
N ALA A 150 -16.31 -2.96 10.95
CA ALA A 150 -16.76 -1.58 11.07
C ALA A 150 -17.13 -1.25 12.52
N GLU A 151 -17.98 -2.09 13.14
CA GLU A 151 -18.42 -1.94 14.53
C GLU A 151 -17.23 -1.96 15.49
N ALA A 152 -16.30 -2.91 15.33
CA ALA A 152 -15.10 -2.97 16.14
C ALA A 152 -14.24 -1.69 16.04
N LEU A 153 -14.06 -1.14 14.83
CA LEU A 153 -13.28 0.09 14.64
C LEU A 153 -13.93 1.32 15.28
N LEU A 154 -15.26 1.44 15.17
CA LEU A 154 -16.00 2.54 15.77
C LEU A 154 -16.00 2.45 17.30
N GLN A 155 -16.00 1.25 17.88
CA GLN A 155 -15.86 1.06 19.32
C GLN A 155 -14.44 1.39 19.81
N MET A 156 -13.40 0.96 19.09
CA MET A 156 -12.01 1.11 19.52
C MET A 156 -11.44 2.52 19.30
N ASP A 157 -11.82 3.19 18.21
CA ASP A 157 -11.26 4.49 17.83
C ASP A 157 -12.31 5.37 17.10
N PRO A 158 -13.36 5.83 17.85
CA PRO A 158 -14.52 6.54 17.29
C PRO A 158 -14.19 7.92 16.75
N ARG A 159 -13.03 8.51 17.07
CA ARG A 159 -12.67 9.86 16.59
C ARG A 159 -11.81 9.84 15.34
N ASN A 160 -11.49 8.67 14.81
CA ASN A 160 -10.57 8.53 13.70
C ASN A 160 -11.27 8.52 12.35
N GLY A 161 -11.12 9.63 11.60
CA GLY A 161 -11.74 9.79 10.28
C GLY A 161 -11.36 8.71 9.27
N VAL A 162 -10.20 8.05 9.42
CA VAL A 162 -9.79 6.94 8.53
C VAL A 162 -10.77 5.77 8.62
N ASN A 163 -11.31 5.48 9.81
CA ASN A 163 -12.25 4.38 10.01
C ASN A 163 -13.55 4.64 9.25
N TYR A 164 -14.13 5.83 9.39
CA TYR A 164 -15.34 6.23 8.67
C TYR A 164 -15.15 6.25 7.16
N VAL A 165 -14.00 6.72 6.68
CA VAL A 165 -13.67 6.70 5.25
C VAL A 165 -13.60 5.26 4.74
N LEU A 166 -12.98 4.33 5.47
CA LEU A 166 -12.95 2.92 5.08
C LEU A 166 -14.34 2.27 5.09
N ILE A 167 -15.18 2.59 6.07
CA ILE A 167 -16.57 2.10 6.16
C ILE A 167 -17.36 2.62 4.95
N SER A 168 -17.30 3.93 4.70
CA SER A 168 -17.90 4.56 3.52
C SER A 168 -17.41 3.91 2.22
N ASN A 169 -16.11 3.62 2.10
CA ASN A 169 -15.56 3.01 0.90
C ASN A 169 -16.05 1.57 0.69
N MET A 170 -16.22 0.80 1.77
CA MET A 170 -16.78 -0.55 1.69
C MET A 170 -18.22 -0.52 1.19
N HIS A 171 -19.07 0.34 1.76
CA HIS A 171 -20.46 0.48 1.32
C HIS A 171 -20.56 0.99 -0.11
N ALA A 172 -19.73 1.97 -0.50
CA ALA A 172 -19.67 2.47 -1.88
C ALA A 172 -19.30 1.36 -2.88
N SER A 173 -18.35 0.49 -2.51
CA SER A 173 -17.96 -0.65 -3.35
C SER A 173 -19.06 -1.70 -3.48
N GLY A 174 -19.96 -1.80 -2.49
CA GLY A 174 -21.16 -2.61 -2.54
C GLY A 174 -22.39 -1.92 -3.12
N GLY A 175 -22.28 -0.69 -3.62
CA GLY A 175 -23.39 0.10 -4.18
C GLY A 175 -24.41 0.60 -3.14
N LYS A 176 -24.10 0.51 -1.84
CA LYS A 176 -25.02 0.88 -0.74
C LYS A 176 -24.88 2.35 -0.37
N TRP A 177 -25.39 3.25 -1.21
CA TRP A 177 -25.20 4.71 -1.04
C TRP A 177 -25.88 5.31 0.19
N SER A 178 -26.96 4.70 0.68
CA SER A 178 -27.57 5.07 1.97
C SER A 178 -26.58 4.90 3.13
N ASP A 179 -25.87 3.79 3.15
CA ASP A 179 -24.89 3.48 4.20
C ASP A 179 -23.64 4.37 4.07
N VAL A 180 -23.28 4.76 2.84
CA VAL A 180 -22.26 5.77 2.58
C VAL A 180 -22.63 7.11 3.21
N ALA A 181 -23.87 7.55 3.03
CA ALA A 181 -24.36 8.77 3.66
C ALA A 181 -24.35 8.65 5.19
N ASN A 182 -24.83 7.53 5.73
CA ASN A 182 -24.81 7.26 7.18
C ASN A 182 -23.39 7.31 7.77
N ALA A 183 -22.41 6.70 7.10
CA ALA A 183 -21.01 6.73 7.54
C ALA A 183 -20.43 8.15 7.55
N ARG A 184 -20.83 9.01 6.59
CA ARG A 184 -20.40 10.42 6.52
C ARG A 184 -21.07 11.24 7.63
N THR A 185 -22.35 11.03 7.88
CA THR A 185 -23.07 11.68 8.99
C THR A 185 -22.43 11.30 10.33
N ALA A 186 -22.21 9.99 10.57
CA ALA A 186 -21.58 9.52 11.79
C ALA A 186 -20.15 10.08 11.99
N MET A 187 -19.40 10.29 10.90
CA MET A 187 -18.08 10.93 10.96
C MET A 187 -18.18 12.39 11.42
N ASN A 188 -19.16 13.13 10.90
CA ASN A 188 -19.41 14.52 11.30
C ASN A 188 -19.86 14.61 12.76
N ASP A 189 -20.77 13.74 13.18
CA ASP A 189 -21.28 13.68 14.56
C ASP A 189 -20.17 13.34 15.56
N ALA A 190 -19.23 12.49 15.17
CA ALA A 190 -18.04 12.17 15.96
C ALA A 190 -16.96 13.28 15.95
N ALA A 191 -17.18 14.37 15.21
CA ALA A 191 -16.20 15.41 14.92
C ALA A 191 -14.86 14.86 14.38
N ALA A 192 -14.92 13.72 13.69
CA ALA A 192 -13.76 13.03 13.16
C ALA A 192 -13.30 13.69 11.86
N LYS A 193 -12.03 14.10 11.80
CA LYS A 193 -11.47 14.78 10.63
C LYS A 193 -10.86 13.79 9.65
N LYS A 194 -11.22 13.91 8.38
CA LYS A 194 -10.56 13.20 7.28
C LYS A 194 -9.27 13.94 6.90
N GLU A 195 -8.17 13.19 6.77
CA GLU A 195 -6.94 13.69 6.18
C GLU A 195 -7.05 13.74 4.65
N ALA A 196 -6.67 14.87 4.05
CA ALA A 196 -6.63 14.99 2.59
C ALA A 196 -5.48 14.16 2.00
N GLY A 197 -5.73 13.44 0.92
CA GLY A 197 -4.69 12.71 0.20
C GLY A 197 -3.77 13.67 -0.54
N CYS A 198 -2.50 13.70 -0.17
CA CYS A 198 -1.48 14.51 -0.83
C CYS A 198 -0.32 13.64 -1.32
N SER A 199 0.30 14.09 -2.40
CA SER A 199 1.53 13.52 -2.91
C SER A 199 2.58 14.60 -3.01
N TRP A 200 3.85 14.28 -2.78
CA TRP A 200 4.93 15.25 -2.87
C TRP A 200 6.18 14.69 -3.50
N VAL A 201 6.99 15.59 -4.03
CA VAL A 201 8.32 15.31 -4.57
C VAL A 201 9.33 16.29 -3.97
N THR A 202 10.55 15.80 -3.77
CA THR A 202 11.67 16.63 -3.30
C THR A 202 12.64 16.85 -4.45
N MET A 203 12.83 18.12 -4.80
CA MET A 203 13.68 18.61 -5.87
C MET A 203 14.77 19.53 -5.28
N LYS A 204 15.69 20.04 -6.11
CA LYS A 204 16.78 20.92 -5.63
C LYS A 204 16.26 22.25 -5.07
N ASP A 205 15.14 22.72 -5.61
CA ASP A 205 14.44 23.95 -5.29
C ASP A 205 13.43 23.80 -4.13
N GLY A 206 13.21 22.58 -3.62
CA GLY A 206 12.41 22.35 -2.42
C GLY A 206 11.46 21.17 -2.52
N VAL A 207 10.46 21.17 -1.65
CA VAL A 207 9.40 20.15 -1.60
C VAL A 207 8.15 20.70 -2.28
N HIS A 208 7.66 20.00 -3.29
CA HIS A 208 6.44 20.36 -4.01
C HIS A 208 5.33 19.38 -3.62
N VAL A 209 4.23 19.91 -3.08
CA VAL A 209 3.08 19.15 -2.58
C VAL A 209 1.91 19.34 -3.52
N PHE A 210 1.19 18.25 -3.79
CA PHE A 210 0.04 18.20 -4.68
C PHE A 210 -1.15 17.61 -3.96
N VAL A 211 -2.29 18.28 -4.08
CA VAL A 211 -3.60 17.81 -3.61
C VAL A 211 -4.55 17.84 -4.81
N SER A 212 -5.40 16.82 -4.96
CA SER A 212 -6.36 16.77 -6.06
C SER A 212 -7.27 18.01 -6.04
N GLY A 213 -7.40 18.69 -7.18
CA GLY A 213 -8.19 19.92 -7.31
C GLY A 213 -7.51 21.20 -6.82
N ASP A 214 -6.37 21.11 -6.13
CA ASP A 214 -5.59 22.29 -5.76
C ASP A 214 -4.90 22.89 -6.99
N LYS A 215 -4.96 24.22 -7.09
CA LYS A 215 -4.44 25.06 -8.17
C LYS A 215 -3.51 26.16 -7.63
N SER A 216 -3.03 26.04 -6.40
CA SER A 216 -2.14 27.00 -5.74
C SER A 216 -0.70 26.96 -6.29
N HIS A 217 -0.27 25.85 -6.90
CA HIS A 217 1.10 25.69 -7.38
C HIS A 217 1.44 26.73 -8.48
N PRO A 218 2.61 27.42 -8.41
CA PRO A 218 2.98 28.46 -9.37
C PRO A 218 2.98 27.98 -10.83
N GLU A 219 3.41 26.73 -11.04
CA GLU A 219 3.48 26.10 -12.37
C GLU A 219 2.26 25.26 -12.74
N LYS A 220 1.09 25.52 -12.15
CA LYS A 220 -0.12 24.71 -12.37
C LYS A 220 -0.43 24.48 -13.85
N ASP A 221 -0.35 25.51 -14.70
CA ASP A 221 -0.80 25.39 -16.09
C ASP A 221 0.10 24.42 -16.87
N LEU A 222 1.41 24.48 -16.63
CA LEU A 222 2.39 23.57 -17.19
C LEU A 222 2.19 22.12 -16.70
N ILE A 223 1.91 21.94 -15.40
CA ILE A 223 1.67 20.62 -14.80
C ILE A 223 0.40 19.99 -15.38
N TYR A 224 -0.70 20.74 -15.42
CA TYR A 224 -1.98 20.25 -15.93
C TYR A 224 -1.91 19.97 -17.43
N GLN A 225 -1.17 20.79 -18.21
CA GLN A 225 -0.89 20.49 -19.61
C GLN A 225 -0.11 19.18 -19.75
N LYS A 226 0.99 19.00 -19.00
CA LYS A 226 1.79 17.78 -19.03
C LYS A 226 0.97 16.56 -18.62
N LEU A 227 0.09 16.70 -17.64
CA LEU A 227 -0.81 15.64 -17.19
C LEU A 227 -1.82 15.26 -18.27
N ARG A 228 -2.42 16.22 -18.99
CA ARG A 228 -3.31 15.92 -20.13
C ARG A 228 -2.58 15.17 -21.24
N GLU A 229 -1.38 15.61 -21.62
CA GLU A 229 -0.52 14.90 -22.58
C GLU A 229 -0.21 13.48 -22.12
N LEU A 230 0.12 13.31 -20.84
CA LEU A 230 0.44 12.01 -20.27
C LEU A 230 -0.78 11.08 -20.26
N ASN A 231 -1.95 11.59 -19.86
CA ASN A 231 -3.21 10.84 -19.86
C ASN A 231 -3.60 10.38 -21.27
N GLN A 232 -3.41 11.21 -22.29
CA GLN A 232 -3.61 10.82 -23.68
C GLN A 232 -2.66 9.68 -24.09
N LYS A 233 -1.37 9.79 -23.75
CA LYS A 233 -0.37 8.76 -24.10
C LYS A 233 -0.64 7.41 -23.43
N ILE A 234 -0.95 7.40 -22.14
CA ILE A 234 -1.24 6.14 -21.44
C ILE A 234 -2.52 5.49 -21.99
N ARG A 235 -3.56 6.28 -22.30
CA ARG A 235 -4.79 5.76 -22.93
C ARG A 235 -4.51 5.19 -24.32
N GLY A 236 -3.70 5.88 -25.13
CA GLY A 236 -3.25 5.37 -26.43
C GLY A 236 -2.43 4.08 -26.34
N ALA A 237 -1.78 3.82 -25.21
CA ALA A 237 -1.05 2.58 -24.92
C ALA A 237 -1.94 1.47 -24.33
N GLY A 238 -3.24 1.71 -24.12
CA GLY A 238 -4.19 0.71 -23.62
C GLY A 238 -4.62 0.88 -22.16
N TYR A 239 -4.20 1.95 -21.46
CA TYR A 239 -4.71 2.24 -20.13
C TYR A 239 -6.19 2.64 -20.16
N VAL A 240 -7.00 1.93 -19.37
CA VAL A 240 -8.42 2.24 -19.12
C VAL A 240 -8.58 2.59 -17.64
N PRO A 241 -9.16 3.76 -17.31
CA PRO A 241 -9.40 4.13 -15.91
C PRO A 241 -10.27 3.12 -15.18
N GLN A 242 -9.88 2.76 -13.97
CA GLN A 242 -10.61 1.81 -13.15
C GLN A 242 -11.61 2.55 -12.25
N THR A 243 -12.78 2.90 -12.80
CA THR A 243 -13.84 3.72 -12.14
C THR A 243 -14.36 3.14 -10.83
N ARG A 244 -14.16 1.82 -10.57
CA ARG A 244 -14.40 1.19 -9.26
C ARG A 244 -13.62 1.84 -8.10
N TYR A 245 -12.53 2.56 -8.38
CA TYR A 245 -11.77 3.31 -7.38
C TYR A 245 -12.24 4.75 -7.20
N ALA A 246 -13.18 5.23 -8.02
CA ALA A 246 -13.86 6.50 -7.84
C ALA A 246 -15.13 6.26 -7.00
N LEU A 247 -14.94 6.21 -5.67
CA LEU A 247 -15.97 5.85 -4.68
C LEU A 247 -16.91 7.03 -4.38
N TYR A 248 -17.46 7.62 -5.44
CA TYR A 248 -18.42 8.70 -5.43
C TYR A 248 -19.65 8.31 -6.26
N ASP A 249 -20.83 8.76 -5.83
CA ASP A 249 -22.06 8.55 -6.60
C ASP A 249 -22.14 9.59 -7.70
N LEU A 250 -21.48 9.28 -8.82
CA LEU A 250 -21.32 10.15 -9.99
C LEU A 250 -21.43 9.31 -11.26
N GLU A 251 -21.77 9.98 -12.36
CA GLU A 251 -21.68 9.44 -13.73
C GLU A 251 -20.26 8.94 -14.05
N LEU A 252 -20.14 8.03 -15.01
CA LEU A 252 -18.88 7.35 -15.33
C LEU A 252 -17.81 8.32 -15.80
N GLU A 253 -18.17 9.30 -16.62
CA GLU A 253 -17.30 10.33 -17.16
C GLU A 253 -16.70 11.19 -16.03
N ASN A 254 -17.54 11.57 -15.07
CA ASN A 254 -17.12 12.32 -13.89
C ASN A 254 -16.19 11.49 -12.98
N LYS A 255 -16.40 10.17 -12.90
CA LYS A 255 -15.50 9.24 -12.20
C LYS A 255 -14.14 9.13 -12.89
N GLU A 256 -14.11 9.03 -14.22
CA GLU A 256 -12.85 9.02 -14.97
C GLU A 256 -12.08 10.34 -14.84
N GLU A 257 -12.79 11.46 -14.85
CA GLU A 257 -12.18 12.77 -14.67
C GLU A 257 -11.51 12.86 -13.29
N LEU A 258 -12.20 12.48 -12.21
CA LEU A 258 -11.63 12.47 -10.87
C LEU A 258 -10.33 11.65 -10.78
N LEU A 259 -10.32 10.45 -11.37
CA LEU A 259 -9.14 9.58 -11.39
C LEU A 259 -7.97 10.19 -12.16
N SER A 260 -8.25 11.02 -13.16
CA SER A 260 -7.24 11.63 -14.04
C SER A 260 -6.37 12.67 -13.31
N TYR A 261 -6.87 13.25 -12.22
CA TYR A 261 -6.24 14.36 -11.49
C TYR A 261 -5.82 14.02 -10.05
N HIS A 262 -5.69 12.73 -9.73
CA HIS A 262 -5.12 12.31 -8.45
C HIS A 262 -3.72 12.91 -8.21
N SER A 263 -3.40 13.17 -6.93
CA SER A 263 -2.19 13.87 -6.55
C SER A 263 -0.91 13.17 -7.00
N GLU A 264 -0.89 11.83 -7.09
CA GLU A 264 0.24 11.08 -7.64
C GLU A 264 0.50 11.42 -9.11
N LYS A 265 -0.57 11.54 -9.91
CA LYS A 265 -0.48 11.86 -11.34
C LYS A 265 -0.06 13.31 -11.55
N LEU A 266 -0.51 14.24 -10.69
CA LEU A 266 0.00 15.62 -10.66
C LEU A 266 1.50 15.65 -10.32
N ALA A 267 1.92 14.90 -9.31
CA ALA A 267 3.32 14.83 -8.88
C ALA A 267 4.25 14.29 -9.98
N VAL A 268 3.87 13.21 -10.66
CA VAL A 268 4.67 12.66 -11.77
C VAL A 268 4.67 13.60 -12.98
N ALA A 269 3.54 14.24 -13.30
CA ALA A 269 3.46 15.23 -14.37
C ALA A 269 4.41 16.41 -14.09
N PHE A 270 4.41 16.95 -12.88
CA PHE A 270 5.35 17.99 -12.46
C PHE A 270 6.81 17.56 -12.70
N VAL A 271 7.23 16.37 -12.24
CA VAL A 271 8.61 15.91 -12.46
C VAL A 271 8.94 15.75 -13.95
N LEU A 272 7.98 15.30 -14.75
CA LEU A 272 8.13 15.10 -16.20
C LEU A 272 8.11 16.39 -17.03
N THR A 273 7.79 17.54 -16.44
CA THR A 273 8.02 18.84 -17.10
C THR A 273 9.51 19.22 -17.12
N ARG A 274 10.36 18.57 -16.30
CA ARG A 274 11.80 18.80 -16.24
C ARG A 274 12.55 17.80 -17.11
N LYS A 275 13.66 18.25 -17.72
CA LYS A 275 14.59 17.39 -18.46
C LYS A 275 15.52 16.67 -17.47
N SER A 276 15.23 15.41 -17.16
CA SER A 276 16.06 14.57 -16.28
C SER A 276 15.89 13.08 -16.62
N THR A 277 16.96 12.31 -16.46
CA THR A 277 16.98 10.85 -16.60
C THR A 277 16.99 10.11 -15.26
N LEU A 278 17.10 10.84 -14.14
CA LEU A 278 17.17 10.24 -12.81
C LEU A 278 15.86 9.50 -12.45
N PRO A 279 15.86 8.56 -11.50
CA PRO A 279 14.61 7.97 -11.02
C PRO A 279 13.64 9.02 -10.45
N ILE A 280 12.36 8.91 -10.79
CA ILE A 280 11.30 9.74 -10.24
C ILE A 280 10.94 9.21 -8.86
N ARG A 281 10.89 10.09 -7.84
CA ARG A 281 10.54 9.70 -6.47
C ARG A 281 9.35 10.49 -5.99
N ILE A 282 8.26 9.80 -5.68
CA ILE A 282 7.01 10.38 -5.22
C ILE A 282 6.64 9.74 -3.89
N MET A 283 6.17 10.55 -2.97
CA MET A 283 5.68 10.12 -1.67
C MET A 283 4.20 10.46 -1.58
N LYS A 284 3.41 9.59 -0.96
CA LYS A 284 1.99 9.78 -0.67
C LYS A 284 1.73 9.50 0.80
N ASN A 285 0.87 10.30 1.42
CA ASN A 285 0.47 10.10 2.83
C ASN A 285 -0.51 8.94 3.00
N LEU A 286 -1.38 8.70 2.01
CA LEU A 286 -2.34 7.59 1.98
C LEU A 286 -1.87 6.44 1.09
N ARG A 287 -2.60 5.31 1.10
CA ARG A 287 -2.40 4.22 0.14
C ARG A 287 -2.70 4.70 -1.28
N VAL A 288 -1.87 4.33 -2.25
CA VAL A 288 -2.11 4.59 -3.68
C VAL A 288 -3.29 3.73 -4.12
N CYS A 289 -4.26 4.28 -4.85
CA CYS A 289 -5.39 3.50 -5.37
C CYS A 289 -4.96 2.59 -6.54
N GLY A 290 -5.75 1.54 -6.81
CA GLY A 290 -5.44 0.58 -7.88
C GLY A 290 -5.38 1.22 -9.27
N ASP A 291 -6.22 2.22 -9.54
CA ASP A 291 -6.15 2.99 -10.79
C ASP A 291 -4.82 3.73 -10.97
N CYS A 292 -4.36 4.43 -9.94
CA CYS A 292 -3.06 5.12 -9.98
C CYS A 292 -1.91 4.13 -10.06
N HIS A 293 -1.98 3.00 -9.35
CA HIS A 293 -1.00 1.94 -9.48
C HIS A 293 -0.90 1.43 -10.93
N LEU A 294 -2.03 1.13 -11.57
CA LEU A 294 -2.08 0.72 -12.97
C LEU A 294 -1.56 1.82 -13.91
N ALA A 295 -1.98 3.07 -13.71
CA ALA A 295 -1.50 4.19 -14.52
C ALA A 295 0.03 4.31 -14.46
N PHE A 296 0.64 4.11 -13.29
CA PHE A 296 2.09 4.18 -13.12
C PHE A 296 2.86 3.05 -13.83
N ASN A 297 2.26 1.87 -14.04
CA ASN A 297 2.82 0.87 -14.95
C ASN A 297 3.00 1.50 -16.35
N TYR A 298 1.92 2.04 -16.94
CA TYR A 298 1.98 2.68 -18.26
C TYR A 298 2.93 3.89 -18.30
N ILE A 299 2.89 4.75 -17.28
CA ILE A 299 3.74 5.95 -17.22
C ILE A 299 5.23 5.55 -17.18
N SER A 300 5.61 4.51 -16.43
CA SER A 300 6.99 4.04 -16.38
C SER A 300 7.49 3.53 -17.74
N SER A 301 6.63 2.86 -18.50
CA SER A 301 6.92 2.38 -19.87
C SER A 301 7.07 3.55 -20.85
N ILE A 302 6.11 4.48 -20.88
CA ILE A 302 6.10 5.61 -21.81
C ILE A 302 7.22 6.62 -21.52
N SER A 303 7.55 6.83 -20.25
CA SER A 303 8.62 7.76 -19.86
C SER A 303 10.01 7.15 -19.88
N CYS A 304 10.13 5.82 -20.02
CA CYS A 304 11.38 5.07 -19.92
C CYS A 304 12.18 5.42 -18.65
N ARG A 305 11.49 5.64 -17.52
CA ARG A 305 12.11 6.03 -16.24
C ARG A 305 11.61 5.16 -15.10
N LEU A 306 12.53 4.77 -14.22
CA LEU A 306 12.19 4.16 -12.93
C LEU A 306 11.40 5.17 -12.09
N ILE A 307 10.21 4.76 -11.65
CA ILE A 307 9.36 5.54 -10.74
C ILE A 307 9.27 4.81 -9.41
N ILE A 308 9.74 5.44 -8.34
CA ILE A 308 9.67 4.95 -6.98
C ILE A 308 8.57 5.73 -6.27
N LEU A 309 7.42 5.09 -6.08
CA LEU A 309 6.27 5.66 -5.40
C LEU A 309 6.14 5.03 -4.02
N ARG A 310 6.25 5.83 -2.96
CA ARG A 310 6.01 5.39 -1.59
C ARG A 310 4.61 5.78 -1.17
N ASP A 311 3.81 4.82 -0.78
CA ASP A 311 2.51 5.05 -0.14
C ASP A 311 2.60 4.89 1.38
N SER A 312 1.47 4.99 2.08
CA SER A 312 1.42 4.83 3.55
C SER A 312 2.06 3.52 4.04
N ASN A 313 2.04 2.46 3.21
CA ASN A 313 2.37 1.09 3.59
C ASN A 313 3.72 0.63 3.02
N ARG A 314 4.00 0.89 1.73
CA ARG A 314 5.16 0.32 1.02
C ARG A 314 5.67 1.21 -0.13
N PHE A 315 6.81 0.81 -0.68
CA PHE A 315 7.35 1.34 -1.94
C PHE A 315 6.91 0.45 -3.10
N HIS A 316 6.57 1.11 -4.20
CA HIS A 316 6.28 0.52 -5.50
C HIS A 316 7.35 1.03 -6.47
N HIS A 317 8.06 0.10 -7.12
CA HIS A 317 9.07 0.41 -8.12
C HIS A 317 8.49 0.07 -9.48
N PHE A 318 8.13 1.10 -10.24
CA PHE A 318 7.58 0.96 -11.59
C PHE A 318 8.70 1.11 -12.61
N GLU A 319 8.92 0.07 -13.39
CA GLU A 319 9.93 0.02 -14.43
C GLU A 319 9.41 -0.81 -15.60
N ASN A 320 9.51 -0.26 -16.81
CA ASN A 320 9.13 -0.94 -18.06
C ASN A 320 7.73 -1.58 -18.02
N GLY A 321 6.74 -0.88 -17.47
CA GLY A 321 5.36 -1.37 -17.44
C GLY A 321 5.04 -2.32 -16.29
N LYS A 322 5.99 -2.58 -15.37
CA LYS A 322 5.81 -3.53 -14.26
C LYS A 322 6.09 -2.87 -12.93
N CYS A 323 5.37 -3.29 -11.90
CA CYS A 323 5.65 -2.90 -10.52
C CYS A 323 6.40 -4.01 -9.77
N SER A 324 7.31 -3.64 -8.87
CA SER A 324 8.04 -4.60 -8.02
C SER A 324 7.14 -5.50 -7.17
N CYS A 325 5.88 -5.10 -6.90
CA CYS A 325 4.93 -5.95 -6.18
C CYS A 325 4.19 -6.98 -7.05
N GLY A 326 4.52 -7.09 -8.34
CA GLY A 326 3.87 -8.04 -9.26
C GLY A 326 2.38 -7.74 -9.47
N ASP A 327 1.99 -6.48 -9.36
CA ASP A 327 0.59 -6.01 -9.38
C ASP A 327 -0.31 -6.63 -8.30
N TYR A 328 0.30 -7.25 -7.28
CA TYR A 328 -0.37 -7.73 -6.07
C TYR A 328 -0.63 -6.55 -5.11
N TRP A 329 -1.52 -5.67 -5.56
CA TRP A 329 -1.88 -4.39 -4.92
C TRP A 329 -2.88 -4.57 -3.77
#